data_AF-A0A0M3IZL4-F1
#
_entry.id   AF-A0A0M3IZL4-F1
#
_cell.length_a   1.000
_cell.length_b   1.000
_cell.length_c   1.000
_cell.angle_alpha   90.00
_cell.angle_beta   90.00
_cell.angle_gamma   90.00
#
_symmetry.space_group_name_H-M   'P 1'
#
loop_
_entity.id
_entity.type
_entity.pdbx_description
1 polymer ?
#
loop_
_entity_poly.entity_id
_entity_poly.type
_entity_poly.pdbx_seq_one_letter_code
_entity_poly.pdbx_strand_id
1 'polypeptide(L)'
;LIPHQSFGVAERIGRTFSLQPIDGIFGMAWPKIASDNIEPPLQRILRKFGEPMFTVWMSRSADIALGGVGGVVTYGGFDSVHCSANISWVNLTAQTFWQFSIQGYSLGNVSSAVEQQAISDTGTSWIGGPRKDIDRMLTALNASFSSRFHVHTLDCSRRFDAPDLVFKIDSQLYAIPSYEYILNARLEDDRCMVTLFVKDDFDDDVPRWTFGDTFIRTYCNVYDFGGSRIGFSKAKHNNDVVHRKYS
;
A
#
# COMPACT_ATOMS: atom_id res chain seq x y z
N LEU A 1 10.11 13.93 21.22
CA LEU A 1 11.36 14.55 20.72
C LEU A 1 12.43 13.48 20.51
N ILE A 2 13.06 13.45 19.34
CA ILE A 2 14.20 12.59 19.01
C ILE A 2 15.44 13.49 18.95
N PRO A 3 16.13 13.72 20.07
CA PRO A 3 17.28 14.62 20.08
C PRO A 3 18.40 14.06 19.20
N HIS A 4 19.13 14.94 18.52
CA HIS A 4 20.28 14.60 17.67
C HIS A 4 19.97 13.62 16.52
N GLN A 5 18.74 13.65 15.98
CA GLN A 5 18.43 12.91 14.75
C GLN A 5 19.06 13.62 13.53
N SER A 6 19.94 12.92 12.82
CA SER A 6 20.42 13.36 11.50
C SER A 6 19.32 13.23 10.46
N PHE A 7 19.24 14.19 9.53
CA PHE A 7 18.33 14.17 8.40
C PHE A 7 19.01 14.81 7.19
N GLY A 8 18.56 14.45 5.98
CA GLY A 8 19.05 15.05 4.74
C GLY A 8 18.41 16.41 4.48
N VAL A 9 19.20 17.40 4.05
CA VAL A 9 18.72 18.68 3.56
C VAL A 9 18.72 18.64 2.04
N ALA A 10 17.54 18.63 1.42
CA ALA A 10 17.42 18.59 -0.04
C ALA A 10 17.61 19.99 -0.63
N GLU A 11 18.73 20.21 -1.34
CA GLU A 11 18.98 21.46 -2.07
C GLU A 11 18.33 21.47 -3.46
N ARG A 12 17.98 20.28 -3.97
CA ARG A 12 17.32 20.07 -5.27
C ARG A 12 16.30 18.96 -5.13
N ILE A 13 15.10 19.18 -5.68
CA ILE A 13 14.01 18.20 -5.69
C ILE A 13 13.53 17.96 -7.12
N GLY A 14 13.07 16.75 -7.39
CA GLY A 14 12.41 16.43 -8.67
C GLY A 14 11.07 17.16 -8.81
N ARG A 15 10.67 17.45 -10.05
CA ARG A 15 9.41 18.16 -10.36
C ARG A 15 8.17 17.48 -9.75
N THR A 16 8.19 16.15 -9.62
CA THR A 16 7.10 15.40 -8.97
C THR A 16 6.85 15.87 -7.54
N PHE A 17 7.90 16.10 -6.75
CA PHE A 17 7.77 16.54 -5.36
C PHE A 17 7.31 18.00 -5.25
N SER A 18 7.65 18.86 -6.22
CA SER A 18 7.18 20.26 -6.22
C SER A 18 5.67 20.42 -6.45
N LEU A 19 4.98 19.35 -6.87
CA LEU A 19 3.54 19.35 -7.14
C LEU A 19 2.74 18.65 -6.05
N GLN A 20 3.39 18.05 -5.05
CA GLN A 20 2.73 17.33 -3.97
C GLN A 20 2.63 18.21 -2.71
N PRO A 21 1.55 18.10 -1.93
CA PRO A 21 1.37 18.85 -0.69
C PRO A 21 2.15 18.22 0.48
N ILE A 22 3.45 17.95 0.28
CA ILE A 22 4.34 17.37 1.29
C ILE A 22 5.67 18.13 1.31
N ASP A 23 6.22 18.34 2.51
CA ASP A 23 7.51 19.03 2.69
C ASP A 23 8.71 18.08 2.60
N GLY A 24 8.49 16.78 2.82
CA GLY A 24 9.56 15.78 2.85
C GLY A 24 9.08 14.37 3.15
N ILE A 25 10.03 13.48 3.41
CA ILE A 25 9.81 12.05 3.63
C ILE A 25 10.38 11.65 4.99
N PHE A 26 9.59 10.92 5.78
CA PHE A 26 10.02 10.31 7.02
C PHE A 26 10.16 8.80 6.83
N GLY A 27 11.40 8.32 6.67
CA GLY A 27 11.67 6.90 6.41
C GLY A 27 11.39 6.01 7.64
N MET A 28 10.57 4.97 7.45
CA MET A 28 10.17 4.02 8.50
C MET A 28 10.56 2.56 8.18
N ALA A 29 11.49 2.36 7.25
CA ALA A 29 12.03 1.03 6.91
C ALA A 29 13.16 0.61 7.87
N TRP A 30 13.80 -0.53 7.58
CA TRP A 30 14.93 -1.02 8.37
C TRP A 30 16.22 -0.25 8.07
N PRO A 31 17.17 -0.16 9.02
CA PRO A 31 18.39 0.63 8.84
C PRO A 31 19.27 0.20 7.67
N LYS A 32 19.16 -1.06 7.23
CA LYS A 32 20.01 -1.64 6.19
C LYS A 32 19.95 -0.90 4.84
N ILE A 33 18.85 -0.20 4.56
CA ILE A 33 18.68 0.58 3.33
C ILE A 33 18.76 2.10 3.55
N ALA A 34 19.20 2.52 4.73
CA ALA A 34 19.40 3.94 5.02
C ALA A 34 20.63 4.47 4.28
N SER A 35 20.46 5.58 3.56
CA SER A 35 21.57 6.29 2.92
C SER A 35 22.60 6.72 3.96
N ASP A 36 23.88 6.66 3.57
CA ASP A 36 25.04 7.01 4.41
C ASP A 36 25.08 6.26 5.75
N ASN A 37 24.37 5.14 5.85
CA ASN A 37 24.23 4.33 7.05
C ASN A 37 23.72 5.13 8.27
N ILE A 38 22.92 6.19 8.02
CA ILE A 38 22.34 7.04 9.05
C ILE A 38 21.23 6.28 9.76
N GLU A 39 21.32 6.17 11.09
CA GLU A 39 20.28 5.53 11.90
C GLU A 39 18.92 6.23 11.70
N PRO A 40 17.88 5.52 11.20
CA PRO A 40 16.60 6.15 10.95
C PRO A 40 15.87 6.53 12.24
N PRO A 41 14.92 7.49 12.18
CA PRO A 41 14.35 8.10 13.38
C PRO A 41 13.63 7.12 14.30
N LEU A 42 12.92 6.13 13.76
CA LEU A 42 12.18 5.17 14.58
C LEU A 42 13.13 4.32 15.43
N GLN A 43 14.26 3.87 14.88
CA GLN A 43 15.21 3.03 15.61
C GLN A 43 15.75 3.69 16.87
N ARG A 44 15.92 5.02 16.86
CA ARG A 44 16.33 5.79 18.05
C ARG A 44 15.29 5.80 19.18
N ILE A 45 14.02 5.56 18.87
CA ILE A 45 12.92 5.68 19.82
C ILE A 45 12.11 4.40 20.03
N LEU A 46 12.43 3.28 19.35
CA LEU A 46 11.74 2.00 19.56
C LEU A 46 11.73 1.59 21.03
N ARG A 47 12.81 1.82 21.78
CA ARG A 47 12.90 1.50 23.21
C ARG A 47 11.99 2.37 24.11
N LYS A 48 11.47 3.47 23.58
CA LYS A 48 10.53 4.36 24.27
C LYS A 48 9.08 4.01 23.99
N PHE A 49 8.82 3.12 23.03
CA PHE A 49 7.48 2.66 22.73
C PHE A 49 7.03 1.61 23.74
N GLY A 50 5.72 1.54 24.00
CA GLY A 50 5.14 0.45 24.79
C GLY A 50 5.37 -0.89 24.11
N GLU A 51 5.17 -0.92 22.80
CA GLU A 51 5.50 -2.04 21.92
C GLU A 51 6.37 -1.53 20.76
N PRO A 52 7.46 -2.22 20.36
CA PRO A 52 8.39 -1.76 19.33
C PRO A 52 7.79 -1.92 17.91
N MET A 53 6.63 -1.33 17.67
CA MET A 53 5.88 -1.41 16.43
C MET A 53 5.11 -0.12 16.14
N PHE A 54 4.55 -0.03 14.94
CA PHE A 54 3.56 0.98 14.60
C PHE A 54 2.48 0.41 13.70
N THR A 55 1.28 0.99 13.74
CA THR A 55 0.15 0.60 12.89
C THR A 55 -0.19 1.73 11.93
N VAL A 56 -0.47 1.41 10.67
CA VAL A 56 -0.97 2.36 9.68
C VAL A 56 -2.36 1.95 9.24
N TRP A 57 -3.30 2.89 9.36
CA TRP A 57 -4.64 2.82 8.81
C TRP A 57 -4.84 4.01 7.87
N MET A 58 -5.48 3.77 6.72
CA MET A 58 -5.81 4.81 5.75
C MET A 58 -7.32 4.83 5.52
N SER A 59 -7.92 6.02 5.56
CA SER A 59 -9.34 6.20 5.28
C SER A 59 -9.63 6.05 3.79
N ARG A 60 -10.80 5.50 3.44
CA ARG A 60 -11.34 5.53 2.06
C ARG A 60 -11.93 6.89 1.69
N SER A 61 -12.36 7.65 2.68
CA SER A 61 -13.03 8.93 2.50
C SER A 61 -12.40 9.95 3.43
N ALA A 62 -11.52 10.77 2.88
CA ALA A 62 -11.29 12.10 3.42
C ALA A 62 -11.95 13.08 2.45
N ASP A 63 -12.99 13.77 2.90
CA ASP A 63 -13.28 15.05 2.31
C ASP A 63 -12.20 16.01 2.80
N ILE A 64 -11.12 16.10 2.01
CA ILE A 64 -9.96 16.92 2.32
C ILE A 64 -10.36 18.40 2.40
N ALA A 65 -11.40 18.81 1.65
CA ALA A 65 -11.93 20.18 1.70
C ALA A 65 -12.64 20.49 3.03
N LEU A 66 -13.10 19.46 3.75
CA LEU A 66 -13.73 19.59 5.07
C LEU A 66 -12.79 19.24 6.23
N GLY A 67 -11.51 18.99 5.98
CA GLY A 67 -10.53 18.65 7.03
C GLY A 67 -10.71 17.25 7.63
N GLY A 68 -11.25 16.30 6.87
CA GLY A 68 -11.40 14.92 7.32
C GLY A 68 -10.07 14.20 7.56
N VAL A 69 -10.07 13.22 8.49
CA VAL A 69 -8.91 12.37 8.77
C VAL A 69 -8.65 11.42 7.59
N GLY A 70 -7.53 11.61 6.87
CA GLY A 70 -7.11 10.77 5.74
C GLY A 70 -6.47 9.44 6.13
N GLY A 71 -6.02 9.32 7.38
CA GLY A 71 -5.38 8.14 7.92
C GLY A 71 -4.78 8.42 9.29
N VAL A 72 -4.28 7.37 9.94
CA VAL A 72 -3.65 7.42 11.26
C VAL A 72 -2.42 6.53 11.27
N VAL A 73 -1.33 7.05 11.84
CA VAL A 73 -0.17 6.24 12.23
C VAL A 73 -0.15 6.15 13.75
N THR A 74 -0.35 4.95 14.27
CA THR A 74 -0.30 4.66 15.71
C THR A 74 1.08 4.15 16.06
N TYR A 75 1.92 5.00 16.65
CA TYR A 75 3.25 4.61 17.11
C TYR A 75 3.18 3.91 18.47
N GLY A 76 3.94 2.82 18.60
CA GLY A 76 4.17 2.13 19.85
C GLY A 76 3.10 1.14 20.29
N GLY A 77 2.23 0.71 19.37
CA GLY A 77 1.18 -0.24 19.64
C GLY A 77 0.25 -0.51 18.46
N PHE A 78 -0.77 -1.34 18.73
CA PHE A 78 -1.83 -1.68 17.78
C PHE A 78 -2.99 -0.67 17.82
N ASP A 79 -3.51 -0.31 16.65
CA ASP A 79 -4.70 0.54 16.53
C ASP A 79 -6.00 -0.27 16.65
N SER A 80 -6.48 -0.45 17.88
CA SER A 80 -7.75 -1.14 18.13
C SER A 80 -9.01 -0.37 17.68
N VAL A 81 -8.88 0.94 17.42
CA VAL A 81 -10.00 1.80 17.00
C VAL A 81 -10.32 1.52 15.55
N HIS A 82 -9.33 1.59 14.66
CA HIS A 82 -9.52 1.51 13.21
C HIS A 82 -9.28 0.11 12.63
N CYS A 83 -8.68 -0.81 13.40
CA CYS A 83 -8.31 -2.13 12.89
C CYS A 83 -9.07 -3.24 13.60
N SER A 84 -9.34 -4.32 12.88
CA SER A 84 -9.89 -5.56 13.46
C SER A 84 -8.86 -6.24 14.35
N ALA A 85 -9.26 -6.75 15.51
CA ALA A 85 -8.37 -7.44 16.44
C ALA A 85 -7.78 -8.76 15.88
N ASN A 86 -8.34 -9.28 14.78
CA ASN A 86 -7.78 -10.46 14.11
C ASN A 86 -6.61 -10.04 13.20
N ILE A 87 -5.40 -10.19 13.71
CA ILE A 87 -4.14 -9.89 13.01
C ILE A 87 -3.54 -11.19 12.50
N SER A 88 -3.30 -11.26 11.20
CA SER A 88 -2.49 -12.31 10.59
C SER A 88 -1.05 -11.83 10.46
N TRP A 89 -0.15 -12.47 11.19
CA TRP A 89 1.28 -12.14 11.18
C TRP A 89 2.03 -12.89 10.09
N VAL A 90 2.93 -12.19 9.40
CA VAL A 90 3.80 -12.70 8.34
C VAL A 90 5.24 -12.30 8.67
N ASN A 91 6.14 -13.28 8.72
CA ASN A 91 7.54 -13.01 9.00
C ASN A 91 8.19 -12.27 7.82
N LEU A 92 9.10 -11.34 8.13
CA LEU A 92 9.85 -10.67 7.09
C LEU A 92 10.86 -11.62 6.45
N THR A 93 11.01 -11.54 5.14
CA THR A 93 12.03 -12.32 4.39
C THR A 93 13.38 -11.60 4.36
N ALA A 94 13.38 -10.27 4.53
CA ALA A 94 14.58 -9.46 4.71
C ALA A 94 14.28 -8.21 5.54
N GLN A 95 15.21 -7.82 6.44
CA GLN A 95 15.16 -6.56 7.19
C GLN A 95 15.76 -5.41 6.37
N THR A 96 15.15 -5.13 5.22
CA THR A 96 15.48 -4.01 4.32
C THR A 96 14.26 -3.10 4.22
N PHE A 97 13.36 -3.40 3.30
CA PHE A 97 11.99 -2.91 3.30
C PHE A 97 11.15 -3.71 4.31
N TRP A 98 9.86 -3.38 4.42
CA TRP A 98 8.87 -4.25 5.05
C TRP A 98 8.50 -5.39 4.10
N GLN A 99 9.49 -6.26 3.85
CA GLN A 99 9.49 -7.28 2.82
C GLN A 99 8.95 -8.62 3.33
N PHE A 100 8.05 -9.23 2.57
CA PHE A 100 7.45 -10.53 2.87
C PHE A 100 7.22 -11.34 1.59
N SER A 101 6.93 -12.64 1.74
CA SER A 101 6.66 -13.54 0.62
C SER A 101 5.16 -13.60 0.31
N ILE A 102 4.80 -13.61 -0.98
CA ILE A 102 3.45 -13.92 -1.46
C ILE A 102 3.50 -15.22 -2.26
N GLN A 103 2.53 -16.11 -2.05
CA GLN A 103 2.48 -17.43 -2.73
C GLN A 103 1.66 -17.39 -4.03
N GLY A 104 1.15 -16.22 -4.40
CA GLY A 104 0.43 -16.03 -5.65
C GLY A 104 -0.63 -14.94 -5.59
N TYR A 105 -1.32 -14.79 -6.71
CA TYR A 105 -2.43 -13.86 -6.86
C TYR A 105 -3.52 -14.43 -7.78
N SER A 106 -4.72 -13.86 -7.71
CA SER A 106 -5.77 -14.06 -8.71
C SER A 106 -6.60 -12.79 -8.92
N LEU A 107 -7.05 -12.59 -10.15
CA LEU A 107 -7.97 -11.54 -10.56
C LEU A 107 -8.86 -12.09 -11.69
N GLY A 108 -10.13 -12.36 -11.39
CA GLY A 108 -11.04 -12.99 -12.34
C GLY A 108 -10.50 -14.35 -12.82
N ASN A 109 -10.28 -14.47 -14.13
CA ASN A 109 -9.76 -15.68 -14.77
C ASN A 109 -8.22 -15.77 -14.82
N VAL A 110 -7.51 -14.75 -14.33
CA VAL A 110 -6.05 -14.73 -14.31
C VAL A 110 -5.55 -15.06 -12.92
N SER A 111 -4.58 -15.96 -12.83
CA SER A 111 -3.90 -16.28 -11.60
C SER A 111 -2.43 -16.65 -11.82
N SER A 112 -1.69 -16.62 -10.72
CA SER A 112 -0.33 -17.16 -10.58
C SER A 112 -0.20 -17.78 -9.20
N ALA A 113 0.44 -18.93 -9.12
CA ALA A 113 0.80 -19.60 -7.86
C ALA A 113 2.33 -19.65 -7.66
N VAL A 114 3.04 -18.72 -8.32
CA VAL A 114 4.49 -18.59 -8.20
C VAL A 114 4.79 -17.72 -6.99
N GLU A 115 5.64 -18.23 -6.09
CA GLU A 115 6.09 -17.47 -4.94
C GLU A 115 6.96 -16.29 -5.38
N GLN A 116 6.68 -15.09 -4.85
CA GLN A 116 7.35 -13.84 -5.19
C GLN A 116 7.52 -12.97 -3.93
N GLN A 117 8.45 -12.02 -3.98
CA GLN A 117 8.68 -11.08 -2.89
C GLN A 117 7.83 -9.82 -3.08
N ALA A 118 7.27 -9.33 -1.97
CA ALA A 118 6.49 -8.10 -1.90
C ALA A 118 7.00 -7.20 -0.77
N ILE A 119 6.72 -5.91 -0.88
CA ILE A 119 6.91 -4.94 0.20
C ILE A 119 5.59 -4.26 0.52
N SER A 120 5.36 -3.96 1.80
CA SER A 120 4.38 -2.95 2.16
C SER A 120 5.05 -1.58 2.15
N ASP A 121 4.48 -0.63 1.41
CA ASP A 121 5.08 0.68 1.20
C ASP A 121 4.04 1.79 1.31
N THR A 122 4.06 2.54 2.42
CA THR A 122 3.20 3.70 2.64
C THR A 122 3.58 4.91 1.78
N GLY A 123 4.71 4.86 1.06
CA GLY A 123 5.16 5.90 0.12
C GLY A 123 4.66 5.69 -1.30
N THR A 124 4.00 4.56 -1.58
CA THR A 124 3.46 4.22 -2.90
C THR A 124 1.93 4.20 -2.87
N SER A 125 1.28 4.85 -3.84
CA SER A 125 -0.19 4.92 -3.85
C SER A 125 -0.89 3.64 -4.31
N TRP A 126 -0.31 2.92 -5.26
CA TRP A 126 -0.98 1.87 -6.03
C TRP A 126 -0.36 0.50 -5.77
N ILE A 127 -0.95 -0.56 -6.34
CA ILE A 127 -0.28 -1.87 -6.37
C ILE A 127 0.68 -1.91 -7.55
N GLY A 128 1.96 -2.13 -7.26
CA GLY A 128 3.02 -2.33 -8.25
C GLY A 128 3.36 -3.80 -8.38
N GLY A 129 3.67 -4.26 -9.60
CA GLY A 129 4.07 -5.65 -9.85
C GLY A 129 4.87 -5.83 -11.15
N PRO A 130 5.35 -7.07 -11.41
CA PRO A 130 6.06 -7.39 -12.65
C PRO A 130 5.19 -7.13 -13.88
N ARG A 131 5.80 -6.61 -14.96
CA ARG A 131 5.11 -6.29 -16.22
C ARG A 131 4.20 -7.41 -16.71
N LYS A 132 4.71 -8.63 -16.78
CA LYS A 132 3.98 -9.82 -17.25
C LYS A 132 2.69 -10.06 -16.47
N ASP A 133 2.72 -9.83 -15.15
CA ASP A 133 1.58 -10.10 -14.27
C ASP A 133 0.56 -8.95 -14.34
N ILE A 134 1.04 -7.70 -14.32
CA ILE A 134 0.20 -6.50 -14.44
C ILE A 134 -0.51 -6.44 -15.79
N ASP A 135 0.19 -6.73 -16.90
CA ASP A 135 -0.41 -6.72 -18.24
C ASP A 135 -1.51 -7.79 -18.38
N ARG A 136 -1.33 -8.97 -17.78
CA ARG A 136 -2.38 -10.01 -17.72
C ARG A 136 -3.60 -9.54 -16.93
N MET A 137 -3.38 -8.88 -15.79
CA MET A 137 -4.47 -8.32 -14.98
C MET A 137 -5.24 -7.22 -15.74
N LEU A 138 -4.53 -6.29 -16.37
CA LEU A 138 -5.13 -5.21 -17.15
C LEU A 138 -5.94 -5.74 -18.34
N THR A 139 -5.43 -6.78 -19.01
CA THR A 139 -6.14 -7.48 -20.09
C THR A 139 -7.40 -8.17 -19.57
N ALA A 140 -7.34 -8.86 -18.43
CA ALA A 140 -8.52 -9.49 -17.81
C ALA A 140 -9.59 -8.48 -17.39
N LEU A 141 -9.15 -7.28 -16.99
CA LEU A 141 -10.04 -6.15 -16.72
C LEU A 141 -10.52 -5.44 -17.98
N ASN A 142 -10.13 -5.85 -19.20
CA ASN A 142 -10.39 -5.13 -20.44
C ASN A 142 -10.10 -3.62 -20.31
N ALA A 143 -9.01 -3.28 -19.61
CA ALA A 143 -8.58 -1.91 -19.39
C ALA A 143 -7.78 -1.43 -20.59
N SER A 144 -7.95 -0.16 -20.95
CA SER A 144 -7.26 0.47 -22.08
C SER A 144 -6.36 1.59 -21.60
N PHE A 145 -5.14 1.66 -22.14
CA PHE A 145 -4.23 2.74 -21.84
C PHE A 145 -4.73 4.07 -22.44
N SER A 146 -4.87 5.09 -21.60
CA SER A 146 -5.14 6.46 -22.04
C SER A 146 -3.82 7.21 -22.19
N SER A 147 -3.45 7.56 -23.42
CA SER A 147 -2.26 8.38 -23.70
C SER A 147 -2.36 9.78 -23.10
N ARG A 148 -3.57 10.32 -22.97
CA ARG A 148 -3.83 11.65 -22.40
C ARG A 148 -3.56 11.71 -20.91
N PHE A 149 -4.01 10.68 -20.18
CA PHE A 149 -3.88 10.64 -18.72
C PHE A 149 -2.67 9.81 -18.26
N HIS A 150 -1.99 9.13 -19.19
CA HIS A 150 -0.87 8.21 -18.94
C HIS A 150 -1.19 7.09 -17.94
N VAL A 151 -2.44 6.60 -17.95
CA VAL A 151 -2.94 5.57 -17.03
C VAL A 151 -3.86 4.60 -17.76
N HIS A 152 -3.99 3.39 -17.22
CA HIS A 152 -4.98 2.44 -17.70
C HIS A 152 -6.36 2.82 -17.16
N THR A 153 -7.37 2.74 -18.03
CA THR A 153 -8.74 3.14 -17.72
C THR A 153 -9.73 2.08 -18.15
N LEU A 154 -10.91 2.10 -17.55
CA LEU A 154 -12.07 1.29 -17.93
C LEU A 154 -13.37 2.07 -17.64
N ASP A 155 -14.52 1.54 -18.06
CA ASP A 155 -15.82 2.15 -17.81
C ASP A 155 -16.15 2.18 -16.30
N CYS A 156 -16.55 3.34 -15.76
CA CYS A 156 -16.80 3.48 -14.33
C CYS A 156 -17.92 2.58 -13.78
N SER A 157 -18.85 2.09 -14.62
CA SER A 157 -19.84 1.09 -14.23
C SER A 157 -19.21 -0.18 -13.64
N ARG A 158 -18.00 -0.53 -14.07
CA ARG A 158 -17.28 -1.73 -13.61
C ARG A 158 -16.59 -1.57 -12.27
N ARG A 159 -16.61 -0.37 -11.68
CA ARG A 159 -15.93 -0.06 -10.42
C ARG A 159 -16.31 -0.99 -9.28
N PHE A 160 -17.57 -1.40 -9.21
CA PHE A 160 -18.09 -2.25 -8.14
C PHE A 160 -18.36 -3.70 -8.57
N ASP A 161 -18.32 -3.98 -9.89
CA ASP A 161 -18.67 -5.29 -10.45
C ASP A 161 -17.45 -6.08 -10.96
N ALA A 162 -16.28 -5.44 -11.05
CA ALA A 162 -15.04 -6.14 -11.39
C ALA A 162 -14.63 -7.12 -10.27
N PRO A 163 -13.90 -8.20 -10.61
CA PRO A 163 -13.54 -9.25 -9.65
C PRO A 163 -12.51 -8.76 -8.64
N ASP A 164 -12.59 -9.17 -7.38
CA ASP A 164 -11.57 -8.84 -6.38
C ASP A 164 -10.16 -9.26 -6.82
N LEU A 165 -9.18 -8.42 -6.52
CA LEU A 165 -7.76 -8.76 -6.61
C LEU A 165 -7.36 -9.49 -5.33
N VAL A 166 -7.04 -10.77 -5.43
CA VAL A 166 -6.73 -11.62 -4.28
C VAL A 166 -5.26 -11.95 -4.27
N PHE A 167 -4.58 -11.70 -3.15
CA PHE A 167 -3.23 -12.19 -2.90
C PHE A 167 -3.24 -13.32 -1.88
N LYS A 168 -2.41 -14.34 -2.11
CA LYS A 168 -2.13 -15.38 -1.11
C LYS A 168 -0.87 -15.02 -0.36
N ILE A 169 -0.98 -14.86 0.95
CA ILE A 169 0.13 -14.57 1.86
C ILE A 169 0.08 -15.60 2.98
N ASP A 170 1.11 -16.42 3.06
CA ASP A 170 1.17 -17.70 3.77
C ASP A 170 -0.05 -18.59 3.44
N SER A 171 -0.85 -18.93 4.45
CA SER A 171 -2.06 -19.73 4.33
C SER A 171 -3.32 -18.88 4.13
N GLN A 172 -3.22 -17.55 4.09
CA GLN A 172 -4.36 -16.63 4.09
C GLN A 172 -4.56 -15.97 2.72
N LEU A 173 -5.83 -15.66 2.43
CA LEU A 173 -6.23 -14.93 1.22
C LEU A 173 -6.64 -13.50 1.57
N TYR A 174 -6.06 -12.54 0.88
CA TYR A 174 -6.32 -11.12 1.04
C TYR A 174 -6.99 -10.58 -0.21
N ALA A 175 -8.31 -10.43 -0.14
CA ALA A 175 -9.15 -9.90 -1.21
C ALA A 175 -9.22 -8.36 -1.13
N ILE A 176 -8.82 -7.71 -2.21
CA ILE A 176 -8.94 -6.28 -2.44
C ILE A 176 -10.14 -6.07 -3.37
N PRO A 177 -11.25 -5.48 -2.87
CA PRO A 177 -12.42 -5.21 -3.69
C PRO A 177 -12.12 -4.30 -4.88
N SER A 178 -12.87 -4.47 -5.97
CA SER A 178 -12.69 -3.69 -7.20
C SER A 178 -12.67 -2.18 -7.01
N TYR A 179 -13.50 -1.65 -6.11
CA TYR A 179 -13.58 -0.22 -5.84
C TYR A 179 -12.32 0.36 -5.17
N GLU A 180 -11.41 -0.47 -4.66
CA GLU A 180 -10.12 -0.03 -4.07
C GLU A 180 -9.02 0.14 -5.12
N TYR A 181 -9.06 -0.62 -6.21
CA TYR A 181 -8.07 -0.56 -7.29
C TYR A 181 -8.64 0.01 -8.62
N ILE A 182 -9.93 0.32 -8.66
CA ILE A 182 -10.57 1.10 -9.72
C ILE A 182 -11.01 2.42 -9.10
N LEU A 183 -10.43 3.55 -9.50
CA LEU A 183 -10.68 4.89 -8.93
C LEU A 183 -11.43 5.80 -9.91
N ASN A 184 -12.50 6.45 -9.42
CA ASN A 184 -13.19 7.50 -10.15
C ASN A 184 -12.44 8.81 -9.89
N ALA A 185 -11.46 9.07 -10.75
CA ALA A 185 -10.69 10.31 -10.75
C ALA A 185 -11.40 11.44 -11.54
N ARG A 186 -12.70 11.29 -11.83
CA ARG A 186 -13.51 12.21 -12.63
C ARG A 186 -12.86 12.50 -13.99
N LEU A 187 -12.38 11.44 -14.65
CA LEU A 187 -11.90 11.55 -16.02
C LEU A 187 -13.08 11.80 -16.97
N GLU A 188 -12.77 12.24 -18.18
CA GLU A 188 -13.76 12.40 -19.25
C GLU A 188 -14.38 11.04 -19.66
N ASP A 189 -15.55 11.10 -20.30
CA ASP A 189 -16.29 9.93 -20.84
C ASP A 189 -16.64 8.86 -19.80
N ASP A 190 -16.87 9.26 -18.54
CA ASP A 190 -17.17 8.36 -17.41
C ASP A 190 -16.15 7.23 -17.25
N ARG A 191 -14.87 7.56 -17.47
CA ARG A 191 -13.74 6.64 -17.36
C ARG A 191 -13.18 6.62 -15.95
N CYS A 192 -12.94 5.43 -15.43
CA CYS A 192 -12.28 5.19 -14.15
C CYS A 192 -10.84 4.72 -14.39
N MET A 193 -9.95 5.10 -13.49
CA MET A 193 -8.54 4.70 -13.49
C MET A 193 -8.38 3.32 -12.86
N VAL A 194 -7.54 2.47 -13.43
CA VAL A 194 -7.07 1.24 -12.80
C VAL A 194 -5.73 1.53 -12.13
N THR A 195 -5.66 1.40 -10.81
CA THR A 195 -4.49 1.74 -9.99
C THR A 195 -3.57 0.54 -9.78
N LEU A 196 -3.17 -0.05 -10.90
CA LEU A 196 -2.13 -1.08 -11.00
C LEU A 196 -1.03 -0.51 -11.89
N PHE A 197 0.23 -0.63 -11.47
CA PHE A 197 1.35 -0.14 -12.27
C PHE A 197 2.43 -1.20 -12.44
N VAL A 198 3.11 -1.12 -13.58
CA VAL A 198 4.30 -1.91 -13.83
C VAL A 198 5.44 -1.30 -13.03
N LYS A 199 6.02 -2.10 -12.14
CA LYS A 199 7.28 -1.78 -11.50
C LYS A 199 8.37 -2.42 -12.36
N ASP A 200 9.05 -1.59 -13.15
CA ASP A 200 10.11 -2.08 -14.01
C ASP A 200 11.23 -2.72 -13.16
N ASP A 201 11.75 -3.85 -13.65
CA ASP A 201 12.79 -4.65 -12.99
C ASP A 201 14.15 -3.94 -13.12
N PHE A 202 14.33 -2.82 -12.42
CA PHE A 202 15.58 -2.04 -12.47
C PHE A 202 16.72 -2.69 -11.67
N ASP A 203 16.40 -3.52 -10.69
CA ASP A 203 17.36 -4.16 -9.78
C ASP A 203 16.76 -5.46 -9.22
N ASP A 204 17.50 -6.56 -9.30
CA ASP A 204 17.11 -7.87 -8.78
C ASP A 204 16.95 -7.86 -7.25
N ASP A 205 17.59 -6.91 -6.55
CA ASP A 205 17.53 -6.78 -5.10
C ASP A 205 16.25 -6.07 -4.61
N VAL A 206 15.45 -5.47 -5.50
CA VAL A 206 14.20 -4.80 -5.13
C VAL A 206 13.01 -5.72 -5.37
N PRO A 207 12.22 -6.08 -4.34
CA PRO A 207 11.04 -6.93 -4.49
C PRO A 207 10.09 -6.43 -5.57
N ARG A 208 9.58 -7.35 -6.38
CA ARG A 208 8.81 -6.98 -7.58
C ARG A 208 7.43 -6.43 -7.26
N TRP A 209 6.84 -6.85 -6.15
CA TRP A 209 5.53 -6.35 -5.73
C TRP A 209 5.64 -5.23 -4.69
N THR A 210 4.84 -4.19 -4.89
CA THR A 210 4.72 -3.08 -3.94
C THR A 210 3.25 -2.92 -3.56
N PHE A 211 2.96 -3.09 -2.27
CA PHE A 211 1.63 -3.01 -1.70
C PHE A 211 1.46 -1.62 -1.08
N GLY A 212 0.95 -0.70 -1.90
CA GLY A 212 0.72 0.69 -1.54
C GLY A 212 -0.62 0.98 -0.84
N ASP A 213 -1.05 2.23 -0.92
CA ASP A 213 -2.29 2.72 -0.26
C ASP A 213 -3.52 1.86 -0.58
N THR A 214 -3.64 1.33 -1.80
CA THR A 214 -4.73 0.41 -2.18
C THR A 214 -4.86 -0.79 -1.24
N PHE A 215 -3.73 -1.40 -0.84
CA PHE A 215 -3.75 -2.49 0.13
C PHE A 215 -3.98 -1.96 1.55
N ILE A 216 -3.30 -0.88 1.94
CA ILE A 216 -3.33 -0.32 3.31
C ILE A 216 -4.73 0.23 3.67
N ARG A 217 -5.48 0.76 2.70
CA ARG A 217 -6.89 1.13 2.91
C ARG A 217 -7.78 -0.09 3.14
N THR A 218 -7.45 -1.23 2.53
CA THR A 218 -8.23 -2.47 2.67
C THR A 218 -7.90 -3.19 3.98
N TYR A 219 -6.62 -3.19 4.35
CA TYR A 219 -6.06 -3.87 5.51
C TYR A 219 -5.13 -2.93 6.28
N CYS A 220 -5.35 -2.77 7.57
CA CYS A 220 -4.36 -2.12 8.42
C CYS A 220 -3.07 -2.93 8.42
N ASN A 221 -1.95 -2.22 8.29
CA ASN A 221 -0.63 -2.83 8.34
C ASN A 221 0.03 -2.51 9.69
N VAL A 222 0.46 -3.56 10.38
CA VAL A 222 1.11 -3.50 11.69
C VAL A 222 2.58 -3.87 11.51
N TYR A 223 3.45 -2.90 11.67
CA TYR A 223 4.88 -2.99 11.40
C TYR A 223 5.64 -3.27 12.69
N ASP A 224 5.96 -4.54 12.95
CA ASP A 224 6.54 -5.01 14.22
C ASP A 224 8.05 -5.22 14.09
N PHE A 225 8.82 -4.24 14.57
CA PHE A 225 10.28 -4.34 14.62
C PHE A 225 10.74 -5.38 15.65
N GLY A 226 10.03 -5.50 16.80
CA GLY A 226 10.40 -6.44 17.85
C GLY A 226 10.31 -7.89 17.40
N GLY A 227 9.29 -8.22 16.62
CA GLY A 227 9.07 -9.55 16.05
C GLY A 227 9.69 -9.78 14.67
N SER A 228 10.25 -8.76 14.02
CA SER A 228 10.70 -8.83 12.61
C SER A 228 9.63 -9.40 11.68
N ARG A 229 8.42 -8.86 11.80
CA ARG A 229 7.21 -9.34 11.10
C ARG A 229 6.28 -8.18 10.76
N ILE A 230 5.37 -8.43 9.84
CA ILE A 230 4.28 -7.51 9.50
C ILE A 230 2.94 -8.21 9.76
N GLY A 231 1.99 -7.47 10.32
CA GLY A 231 0.65 -7.94 10.59
C GLY A 231 -0.37 -7.30 9.66
N PHE A 232 -1.32 -8.08 9.18
CA PHE A 232 -2.43 -7.59 8.37
C PHE A 232 -3.75 -7.87 9.08
N SER A 233 -4.58 -6.84 9.19
CA SER A 233 -5.93 -6.95 9.77
C SER A 233 -6.92 -6.13 8.97
N LYS A 234 -8.20 -6.53 8.92
CA LYS A 234 -9.20 -5.77 8.15
C LYS A 234 -9.33 -4.35 8.71
N ALA A 235 -9.22 -3.35 7.84
CA ALA A 235 -9.47 -1.95 8.19
C ALA A 235 -10.98 -1.72 8.36
N LYS A 236 -11.37 -1.00 9.41
CA LYS A 236 -12.75 -0.58 9.65
C LYS A 236 -13.03 0.71 8.91
N HIS A 237 -14.15 0.77 8.19
CA HIS A 237 -14.62 1.99 7.52
C HIS A 237 -16.08 2.25 7.86
N ASN A 238 -16.42 3.49 8.21
CA ASN A 238 -17.80 3.88 8.57
C ASN A 238 -18.82 3.62 7.43
N ASN A 239 -18.35 3.51 6.17
CA ASN A 239 -19.18 3.30 4.98
C ASN A 239 -19.35 1.82 4.57
N ASP A 240 -18.82 0.84 5.31
CA ASP A 240 -19.02 -0.59 5.00
C ASP A 240 -20.51 -1.02 5.06
N VAL A 241 -21.38 -0.18 5.65
CA VAL A 241 -22.83 -0.38 5.73
C VAL A 241 -23.59 0.10 4.48
N VAL A 242 -23.06 1.07 3.73
CA VAL A 242 -23.81 1.72 2.62
C VAL A 242 -23.79 0.88 1.35
N HIS A 243 -22.68 0.17 1.07
CA HIS A 243 -22.56 -0.65 -0.15
C HIS A 243 -23.35 -1.96 -0.11
N ARG A 244 -23.82 -2.42 1.07
CA ARG A 244 -24.74 -3.56 1.18
C ARG A 244 -26.21 -3.22 0.89
N LYS A 245 -26.57 -1.95 0.69
CA LYS A 245 -27.95 -1.53 0.43
C LYS A 245 -28.32 -1.43 -1.06
N TYR A 246 -27.36 -1.63 -1.96
CA TYR A 246 -27.58 -1.54 -3.41
C TYR A 246 -27.11 -2.79 -4.18
N SER A 247 -26.96 -3.92 -3.49
CA SER A 247 -26.85 -5.26 -4.09
C SER A 247 -28.22 -5.89 -4.24
#